data_AF-A0A4Q5QTK7-F1
#
_entry.id   AF-A0A4Q5QTK7-F1
#
_cell.length_a   1.000
_cell.length_b   1.000
_cell.length_c   1.000
_cell.angle_alpha   90.00
_cell.angle_beta   90.00
_cell.angle_gamma   90.00
#
_symmetry.space_group_name_H-M   'P 1'
#
loop_
_entity.id
_entity.type
_entity.pdbx_description
1 polymer ?
#
loop_
_entity_poly.entity_id
_entity_poly.type
_entity_poly.pdbx_seq_one_letter_code
_entity_poly.pdbx_strand_id
1 'polypeptide(L)'
;MPRTCFIFNPTAGTSRRNDFPALLTKHLGTAASGDYVLQPTEGPGHATELARAAAQAGCRVVVAVGGDGTVNEVGQGLLYQEHTAMGIVPRGSGNGLARHLKVPLNLGRALRRLRQPTFSRMDVGRVNGRPFFCTARQGGSASMRHISSKPSRRSAWGAM
;
A
#
# COMPACT_ATOMS: atom_id res chain seq x y z
N MET A 1 -9.91 -17.50 10.55
CA MET A 1 -9.66 -16.75 9.30
C MET A 1 -8.28 -16.13 9.34
N PRO A 2 -7.62 -16.03 8.18
CA PRO A 2 -6.26 -15.51 8.09
C PRO A 2 -6.18 -14.02 8.42
N ARG A 3 -5.22 -13.67 9.27
CA ARG A 3 -5.01 -12.29 9.72
C ARG A 3 -4.43 -11.42 8.60
N THR A 4 -3.72 -12.02 7.65
CA THR A 4 -2.98 -11.32 6.60
C THR A 4 -3.30 -11.86 5.20
N CYS A 5 -3.60 -11.00 4.24
CA CYS A 5 -3.74 -11.38 2.82
C CYS A 5 -2.58 -10.78 2.02
N PHE A 6 -1.84 -11.59 1.27
CA PHE A 6 -0.78 -11.15 0.36
C PHE A 6 -1.30 -11.16 -1.07
N ILE A 7 -1.41 -9.97 -1.67
CA ILE A 7 -1.83 -9.80 -3.06
C ILE A 7 -0.59 -9.54 -3.90
N PHE A 8 -0.33 -10.40 -4.87
CA PHE A 8 0.88 -10.31 -5.69
C PHE A 8 0.57 -10.46 -7.17
N ASN A 9 1.28 -9.70 -8.01
CA ASN A 9 1.21 -9.91 -9.45
C ASN A 9 2.26 -10.95 -9.88
N PRO A 10 1.85 -12.15 -10.35
CA PRO A 10 2.78 -13.20 -10.78
C PRO A 10 3.63 -12.77 -11.98
N THR A 11 3.12 -11.85 -12.82
CA THR A 11 3.81 -11.32 -14.00
C THR A 11 4.70 -10.10 -13.69
N ALA A 12 4.61 -9.52 -12.48
CA ALA A 12 5.38 -8.34 -12.11
C ALA A 12 6.81 -8.67 -11.64
N GLY A 13 7.79 -7.98 -12.24
CA GLY A 13 9.21 -8.04 -11.89
C GLY A 13 10.06 -8.55 -13.05
N THR A 14 11.19 -7.88 -13.32
CA THR A 14 12.11 -8.19 -14.44
C THR A 14 12.88 -9.51 -14.28
N SER A 15 12.80 -10.16 -13.11
CA SER A 15 13.56 -11.36 -12.81
C SER A 15 12.62 -12.54 -12.56
N ARG A 16 12.63 -13.51 -13.50
CA ARG A 16 12.04 -14.87 -13.41
C ARG A 16 12.51 -15.71 -12.20
N ARG A 17 13.29 -15.15 -11.27
CA ARG A 17 14.09 -15.92 -10.28
C ARG A 17 13.49 -16.05 -8.88
N ASN A 18 12.39 -15.38 -8.57
CA ASN A 18 11.86 -15.38 -7.19
C ASN A 18 10.41 -15.85 -7.17
N ASP A 19 10.22 -17.15 -6.95
CA ASP A 19 8.95 -17.73 -6.51
C ASP A 19 8.56 -17.07 -5.17
N PHE A 20 7.64 -16.09 -5.23
CA PHE A 20 7.21 -15.37 -4.05
C PHE A 20 6.53 -16.29 -3.03
N PRO A 21 5.61 -17.20 -3.41
CA PRO A 21 5.13 -18.24 -2.51
C PRO A 21 6.23 -19.00 -1.76
N ALA A 22 7.28 -19.46 -2.45
CA ALA A 22 8.40 -20.15 -1.81
C ALA A 22 9.17 -19.25 -0.82
N LEU A 23 9.43 -17.99 -1.20
CA LEU A 23 10.12 -17.03 -0.34
C LEU A 23 9.26 -16.63 0.88
N LEU A 24 7.95 -16.51 0.70
CA LEU A 24 7.03 -16.25 1.79
C LEU A 24 7.05 -17.41 2.77
N THR A 25 7.00 -18.65 2.27
CA THR A 25 7.09 -19.87 3.08
C THR A 25 8.39 -19.94 3.86
N LYS A 26 9.52 -19.59 3.23
CA LYS A 26 10.84 -19.52 3.88
C LYS A 26 10.88 -18.49 5.02
N HIS A 27 10.18 -17.37 4.89
CA HIS A 27 10.26 -16.26 5.83
C HIS A 27 9.14 -16.19 6.86
N LEU A 28 7.96 -16.77 6.60
CA LEU A 28 6.80 -16.74 7.49
C LEU A 28 6.33 -18.13 7.91
N GLY A 29 6.92 -19.21 7.40
CA GLY A 29 6.42 -20.57 7.59
C GLY A 29 5.30 -20.89 6.60
N THR A 30 4.72 -22.09 6.69
CA THR A 30 3.62 -22.50 5.81
C THR A 30 2.30 -21.81 6.19
N ALA A 31 1.44 -21.58 5.21
CA ALA A 31 0.10 -21.03 5.43
C ALA A 31 -0.81 -21.97 6.27
N ALA A 32 -0.36 -23.19 6.57
CA ALA A 32 -1.08 -24.20 7.34
C ALA A 32 -1.43 -23.75 8.77
N SER A 33 -0.70 -22.78 9.33
CA SER A 33 -1.06 -22.13 10.61
C SER A 33 -2.29 -21.22 10.51
N GLY A 34 -2.79 -20.96 9.30
CA GLY A 34 -3.97 -20.12 9.05
C GLY A 34 -3.71 -18.63 9.26
N ASP A 35 -2.46 -18.19 9.36
CA ASP A 35 -2.12 -16.78 9.66
C ASP A 35 -2.16 -15.88 8.42
N TYR A 36 -1.96 -16.43 7.23
CA TYR A 36 -1.96 -15.68 5.98
C TYR A 36 -2.51 -16.43 4.76
N VAL A 37 -2.85 -15.69 3.71
CA VAL A 37 -3.26 -16.20 2.38
C VAL A 37 -2.47 -15.52 1.28
N LEU A 38 -2.32 -16.21 0.16
CA LEU A 38 -1.74 -15.69 -1.08
C LEU A 38 -2.85 -15.55 -2.13
N GLN A 39 -2.97 -14.38 -2.74
CA GLN A 39 -3.90 -14.09 -3.83
C GLN A 39 -3.13 -13.56 -5.05
N PRO A 40 -2.93 -14.38 -6.10
CA PRO A 40 -2.34 -13.91 -7.34
C PRO A 40 -3.34 -13.02 -8.08
N THR A 41 -2.86 -11.91 -8.65
CA THR A 41 -3.68 -11.08 -9.56
C THR A 41 -3.67 -11.67 -10.96
N GLU A 42 -4.81 -11.61 -11.64
CA GLU A 42 -4.96 -12.10 -13.03
C GLU A 42 -4.79 -10.99 -14.07
N GLY A 43 -4.89 -9.71 -13.68
CA GLY A 43 -4.76 -8.59 -14.59
C GLY A 43 -4.91 -7.23 -13.89
N PRO A 44 -4.87 -6.14 -14.68
CA PRO A 44 -5.08 -4.78 -14.17
C PRO A 44 -6.43 -4.63 -13.45
N GLY A 45 -6.44 -3.97 -12.31
CA GLY A 45 -7.63 -3.74 -11.48
C GLY A 45 -7.96 -4.87 -10.50
N HIS A 46 -7.53 -6.11 -10.78
CA HIS A 46 -7.88 -7.27 -9.95
C HIS A 46 -7.32 -7.14 -8.51
N ALA A 47 -6.18 -6.47 -8.30
CA ALA A 47 -5.67 -6.27 -6.93
C ALA A 47 -6.60 -5.38 -6.09
N THR A 48 -7.37 -4.49 -6.72
CA THR A 48 -8.38 -3.65 -6.05
C THR A 48 -9.52 -4.50 -5.51
N GLU A 49 -10.01 -5.44 -6.33
CA GLU A 49 -11.11 -6.34 -5.99
C GLU A 49 -10.71 -7.29 -4.87
N LEU A 50 -9.53 -7.92 -4.99
CA LEU A 50 -8.97 -8.80 -3.98
C LEU A 50 -8.76 -8.09 -2.64
N ALA A 51 -8.26 -6.86 -2.66
CA ALA A 51 -8.03 -6.09 -1.44
C ALA A 51 -9.35 -5.75 -0.73
N ARG A 52 -10.38 -5.35 -1.48
CA ARG A 52 -11.71 -5.08 -0.94
C ARG A 52 -12.34 -6.35 -0.36
N ALA A 53 -12.29 -7.45 -1.10
CA ALA A 53 -12.84 -8.73 -0.65
C ALA A 53 -12.13 -9.23 0.63
N ALA A 54 -10.80 -9.10 0.69
CA ALA A 54 -10.04 -9.47 1.88
C ALA A 54 -10.40 -8.63 3.11
N ALA A 55 -10.56 -7.31 2.94
CA ALA A 55 -11.00 -6.41 4.01
C ALA A 55 -12.41 -6.76 4.51
N GLN A 56 -13.36 -6.98 3.59
CA GLN A 56 -14.74 -7.38 3.92
C GLN A 56 -14.81 -8.75 4.59
N ALA A 57 -13.90 -9.66 4.24
CA ALA A 57 -13.74 -10.96 4.91
C ALA A 57 -13.06 -10.86 6.29
N GLY A 58 -12.76 -9.66 6.78
CA GLY A 58 -12.19 -9.44 8.12
C GLY A 58 -10.67 -9.59 8.20
N CYS A 59 -9.94 -9.54 7.08
CA CYS A 59 -8.47 -9.50 7.13
C CYS A 59 -8.00 -8.23 7.84
N ARG A 60 -7.10 -8.38 8.81
CA ARG A 60 -6.51 -7.26 9.55
C ARG A 60 -5.42 -6.53 8.76
N VAL A 61 -4.72 -7.26 7.90
CA VAL A 61 -3.63 -6.72 7.08
C VAL A 61 -3.78 -7.24 5.65
N VAL A 62 -3.70 -6.33 4.68
CA VAL A 62 -3.61 -6.66 3.26
C VAL A 62 -2.29 -6.11 2.72
N VAL A 63 -1.44 -6.99 2.20
CA VAL A 63 -0.07 -6.68 1.78
C VAL A 63 0.01 -6.68 0.25
N ALA A 64 0.35 -5.54 -0.32
CA ALA A 64 0.65 -5.41 -1.74
C ALA A 64 2.07 -5.87 -2.05
N VAL A 65 2.23 -6.87 -2.90
CA VAL A 65 3.52 -7.45 -3.30
C VAL A 65 3.75 -7.15 -4.78
N GLY A 66 4.48 -6.08 -5.08
CA GLY A 66 4.59 -5.61 -6.45
C GLY A 66 5.26 -4.25 -6.59
N GLY A 67 5.09 -3.65 -7.77
CA GLY A 67 5.48 -2.28 -8.04
C GLY A 67 4.37 -1.28 -7.68
N ASP A 68 4.54 -0.03 -8.12
CA ASP A 68 3.63 1.07 -7.79
C ASP A 68 2.19 0.84 -8.28
N GLY A 69 2.01 0.14 -9.40
CA GLY A 69 0.67 -0.22 -9.90
C GLY A 69 -0.10 -1.12 -8.94
N THR A 70 0.52 -2.22 -8.49
CA THR A 70 -0.08 -3.14 -7.51
C THR A 70 -0.35 -2.45 -6.18
N VAL A 71 0.59 -1.63 -5.71
CA VAL A 71 0.43 -0.85 -4.49
C VAL A 71 -0.76 0.11 -4.61
N ASN A 72 -0.90 0.80 -5.75
CA ASN A 72 -2.00 1.73 -5.98
C ASN A 72 -3.37 1.03 -6.08
N GLU A 73 -3.45 -0.13 -6.72
CA GLU A 73 -4.68 -0.91 -6.80
C GLU A 73 -5.11 -1.44 -5.42
N VAL A 74 -4.18 -2.02 -4.65
CA VAL A 74 -4.49 -2.46 -3.28
C VAL A 74 -4.91 -1.28 -2.41
N GLY A 75 -4.20 -0.15 -2.49
CA GLY A 75 -4.57 1.07 -1.77
C GLY A 75 -6.00 1.51 -2.09
N GLN A 76 -6.37 1.51 -3.38
CA GLN A 76 -7.73 1.84 -3.81
C GLN A 76 -8.79 0.87 -3.25
N GLY A 77 -8.48 -0.43 -3.18
CA GLY A 77 -9.40 -1.44 -2.65
C GLY A 77 -9.64 -1.28 -1.15
N LEU A 78 -8.64 -0.75 -0.42
CA LEU A 78 -8.70 -0.52 1.02
C LEU A 78 -9.20 0.87 1.42
N LEU A 79 -9.52 1.74 0.45
CA LEU A 79 -10.13 3.02 0.78
C LEU A 79 -11.43 2.79 1.54
N TYR A 80 -11.57 3.53 2.64
CA TYR A 80 -12.71 3.46 3.55
C TYR A 80 -12.85 2.14 4.31
N GLN A 81 -11.81 1.30 4.33
CA GLN A 81 -11.76 0.10 5.17
C GLN A 81 -11.04 0.44 6.49
N GLU A 82 -11.80 0.76 7.54
CA GLU A 82 -11.25 1.29 8.80
C GLU A 82 -10.50 0.25 9.65
N HIS A 83 -10.77 -1.04 9.42
CA HIS A 83 -10.27 -2.13 10.25
C HIS A 83 -9.14 -2.94 9.58
N THR A 84 -8.73 -2.55 8.37
CA THR A 84 -7.73 -3.26 7.58
C THR A 84 -6.54 -2.36 7.29
N ALA A 85 -5.36 -2.76 7.77
CA ALA A 85 -4.11 -2.07 7.48
C ALA A 85 -3.53 -2.50 6.12
N MET A 86 -2.91 -1.56 5.42
CA MET A 86 -2.15 -1.85 4.21
C MET A 86 -0.67 -2.13 4.54
N GLY A 87 -0.12 -3.19 3.96
CA GLY A 87 1.31 -3.49 3.94
C GLY A 87 1.89 -3.42 2.53
N ILE A 88 3.21 -3.25 2.42
CA ILE A 88 3.91 -3.19 1.13
C ILE A 88 5.14 -4.09 1.16
N VAL A 89 5.26 -4.95 0.15
CA VAL A 89 6.46 -5.72 -0.18
C VAL A 89 6.91 -5.27 -1.58
N PRO A 90 7.92 -4.39 -1.67
CA PRO A 90 8.32 -3.78 -2.93
C PRO A 90 8.98 -4.81 -3.87
N ARG A 91 8.47 -4.88 -5.10
CA ARG A 91 8.99 -5.76 -6.19
C ARG A 91 9.06 -5.05 -7.55
N GLY A 92 8.86 -3.73 -7.60
CA GLY A 92 9.00 -2.91 -8.81
C GLY A 92 10.36 -2.20 -8.90
N SER A 93 10.56 -1.44 -9.98
CA SER A 93 11.71 -0.53 -10.13
C SER A 93 11.49 0.81 -9.41
N GLY A 94 10.27 1.36 -9.50
CA GLY A 94 9.87 2.68 -8.99
C GLY A 94 9.60 2.75 -7.48
N ASN A 95 8.86 1.81 -6.90
CA ASN A 95 8.58 1.63 -5.46
C ASN A 95 8.45 2.96 -4.67
N GLY A 96 7.76 3.96 -5.22
CA GLY A 96 7.74 5.32 -4.70
C GLY A 96 7.18 5.38 -3.28
N LEU A 97 6.05 4.69 -3.05
CA LEU A 97 5.39 4.67 -1.75
C LEU A 97 6.24 3.94 -0.71
N ALA A 98 6.82 2.81 -1.10
CA ALA A 98 7.67 2.02 -0.22
C ALA A 98 8.90 2.83 0.23
N ARG A 99 9.53 3.59 -0.69
CA ARG A 99 10.65 4.48 -0.38
C ARG A 99 10.24 5.60 0.56
N HIS A 100 9.12 6.26 0.28
CA HIS A 100 8.58 7.33 1.13
C HIS A 100 8.32 6.85 2.56
N LEU A 101 7.72 5.65 2.69
CA LEU A 101 7.44 5.03 3.98
C LEU A 101 8.63 4.32 4.63
N LYS A 102 9.83 4.44 4.04
CA LYS A 102 11.07 3.77 4.53
C LYS A 102 10.89 2.26 4.69
N VAL A 103 10.07 1.64 3.83
CA VAL A 103 9.92 0.20 3.72
C VAL A 103 11.20 -0.36 3.08
N PRO A 104 11.83 -1.39 3.68
CA PRO A 104 13.03 -1.99 3.09
C PRO A 104 12.77 -2.51 1.67
N LEU A 105 13.63 -2.15 0.71
CA LEU A 105 13.51 -2.63 -0.67
C LEU A 105 13.96 -4.09 -0.84
N ASN A 106 14.75 -4.60 0.10
CA ASN A 106 15.13 -6.01 0.13
C ASN A 106 13.93 -6.85 0.62
N LEU A 107 13.49 -7.80 -0.20
CA LEU A 107 12.34 -8.66 0.08
C LEU A 107 12.40 -9.31 1.48
N GLY A 108 13.52 -9.96 1.82
CA GLY A 108 13.67 -10.63 3.11
C GLY A 108 13.61 -9.67 4.30
N ARG A 109 14.14 -8.45 4.16
CA ARG A 109 14.00 -7.39 5.17
C ARG A 109 12.56 -6.89 5.29
N ALA A 110 11.85 -6.72 4.17
CA ALA A 110 10.44 -6.32 4.16
C ALA A 110 9.56 -7.38 4.86
N LEU A 111 9.75 -8.65 4.53
CA LEU A 111 9.03 -9.78 5.13
C LEU A 111 9.30 -9.91 6.64
N ARG A 112 10.55 -9.71 7.09
CA ARG A 112 10.86 -9.68 8.53
C ARG A 112 10.13 -8.54 9.25
N ARG A 113 10.01 -7.37 8.62
CA ARG A 113 9.30 -6.23 9.22
C ARG A 113 7.80 -6.48 9.39
N LEU A 114 7.20 -7.34 8.57
CA LEU A 114 5.81 -7.75 8.74
C LEU A 114 5.57 -8.63 9.99
N ARG A 115 6.62 -9.28 10.53
CA ARG A 115 6.51 -10.03 11.80
C ARG A 115 6.38 -9.11 13.02
N GLN A 116 6.87 -7.88 12.91
CA GLN A 116 6.79 -6.85 13.95
C GLN A 116 6.28 -5.55 13.31
N PRO A 117 5.00 -5.52 12.92
CA PRO A 117 4.46 -4.40 12.16
C PRO A 117 4.40 -3.15 13.04
N THR A 118 4.73 -2.01 12.42
CA THR A 118 4.47 -0.68 12.97
C THR A 118 3.34 -0.07 12.15
N PHE A 119 2.28 0.37 12.81
CA PHE A 119 1.13 0.95 12.14
C PHE A 119 1.21 2.48 12.21
N SER A 120 0.95 3.13 11.09
CA SER A 120 0.81 4.58 10.99
C SER A 120 -0.41 4.89 10.14
N ARG A 121 -1.08 6.00 10.45
CA ARG A 121 -2.08 6.57 9.55
C ARG A 121 -1.37 7.27 8.39
N MET A 122 -2.03 7.28 7.23
CA MET A 122 -1.56 7.95 6.03
C MET A 122 -2.74 8.71 5.43
N ASP A 123 -2.50 9.98 5.07
CA ASP A 123 -3.48 10.77 4.34
C ASP A 123 -3.51 10.35 2.87
N VAL A 124 -4.71 10.37 2.27
CA VAL A 124 -4.91 10.05 0.86
C VAL A 124 -5.40 11.31 0.15
N GLY A 125 -4.65 11.75 -0.86
CA GLY A 125 -5.06 12.87 -1.70
C GLY A 125 -6.04 12.43 -2.79
N ARG A 126 -6.80 13.39 -3.34
CA ARG A 126 -7.72 13.16 -4.47
C ARG A 126 -7.48 14.19 -5.57
N VAL A 127 -7.35 13.73 -6.82
CA VAL A 127 -7.36 14.59 -8.02
C VAL A 127 -8.43 14.08 -8.96
N ASN A 128 -9.34 14.95 -9.40
CA ASN A 128 -10.45 14.60 -10.29
C ASN A 128 -11.27 13.39 -9.80
N GLY A 129 -11.53 13.31 -8.49
CA GLY A 129 -12.24 12.19 -7.86
C GLY A 129 -11.43 10.89 -7.73
N ARG A 130 -10.19 10.84 -8.25
CA ARG A 130 -9.33 9.66 -8.17
C ARG A 130 -8.34 9.79 -7.00
N PRO A 131 -8.25 8.77 -6.12
CA PRO A 131 -7.34 8.77 -4.99
C PRO A 131 -5.88 8.60 -5.43
N PHE A 132 -4.94 9.17 -4.67
CA PHE A 132 -3.51 8.95 -4.84
C PHE A 132 -2.80 8.82 -3.48
N PHE A 133 -1.82 7.91 -3.40
CA PHE A 133 -1.10 7.56 -2.18
C PHE A 133 0.37 8.03 -2.17
N CYS A 134 0.85 8.59 -3.29
CA CYS A 134 2.19 9.11 -3.52
C CYS A 134 2.15 10.46 -4.21
N THR A 135 3.30 11.13 -4.36
CA THR A 135 3.44 12.28 -5.26
C THR A 135 2.81 11.99 -6.63
N ALA A 136 1.74 12.70 -6.97
CA ALA A 136 1.18 12.70 -8.30
C ALA A 136 2.18 13.38 -9.24
N ARG A 137 2.81 12.62 -10.14
CA ARG A 137 3.63 13.20 -11.20
C ARG A 137 2.72 13.47 -12.40
N GLN A 138 2.27 14.71 -12.53
CA GLN A 138 1.58 15.16 -13.74
C GLN A 138 2.64 15.30 -14.85
N GLY A 139 2.55 14.48 -15.89
CA GLY A 139 3.31 14.68 -17.12
C GLY A 139 2.60 15.72 -17.98
N GLY A 140 3.33 16.77 -18.39
CA GLY A 140 2.86 17.78 -19.34
C GLY A 140 2.67 19.15 -18.69
N SER A 141 3.46 20.12 -19.16
CA SER A 141 3.51 21.54 -18.79
C SER A 141 2.15 22.17 -18.48
N ALA A 142 1.92 22.58 -17.23
CA ALA A 142 0.86 23.53 -16.88
C ALA A 142 1.22 24.29 -15.59
N SER A 143 1.09 25.61 -15.66
CA SER A 143 1.44 26.61 -14.64
C SER A 143 0.75 26.38 -13.30
N MET A 144 1.55 26.29 -12.23
CA MET A 144 1.11 26.18 -10.84
C MET A 144 0.54 27.52 -10.35
N ARG A 145 -0.78 27.59 -10.10
CA ARG A 145 -1.38 28.66 -9.30
C ARG A 145 -1.50 28.19 -7.86
N HIS A 146 -0.72 28.82 -6.98
CA HIS A 146 -0.80 28.68 -5.54
C HIS A 146 -2.15 29.25 -5.05
N ILE A 147 -3.01 28.41 -4.46
CA ILE A 147 -4.12 28.88 -3.63
C ILE A 147 -3.81 28.45 -2.20
N SER A 148 -3.34 29.41 -1.41
CA SER A 148 -3.16 29.30 0.03
C SER A 148 -4.43 29.76 0.71
N SER A 149 -5.10 28.89 1.47
CA SER A 149 -6.05 29.31 2.50
C SER A 149 -5.34 29.33 3.85
N LYS A 150 -5.09 30.53 4.37
CA LYS A 150 -4.66 30.72 5.77
C LYS A 150 -5.82 30.36 6.70
N PRO A 151 -5.62 29.60 7.80
CA PRO A 151 -6.63 29.49 8.83
C PRO A 151 -6.64 30.75 9.70
N SER A 152 -7.77 31.44 9.74
CA SER A 152 -8.04 32.50 10.71
C SER A 152 -8.18 31.92 12.12
N ARG A 153 -7.39 32.39 13.07
CA ARG A 153 -7.71 32.28 14.50
C ARG A 153 -7.85 33.68 15.11
N ARG A 154 -8.87 33.76 15.96
CA ARG A 154 -9.48 34.96 16.57
C ARG A 154 -8.61 35.57 17.69
N SER A 155 -8.67 36.91 17.75
CA SER A 155 -8.62 37.84 18.90
C SER A 155 -8.08 37.37 20.25
N ALA A 156 -7.07 38.10 20.76
CA ALA A 156 -7.13 38.85 22.03
C ALA A 156 -5.79 39.57 22.27
N TRP A 157 -5.77 40.90 22.18
CA TRP A 157 -4.85 41.75 22.92
C TRP A 157 -5.67 42.88 23.51
N GLY A 158 -5.69 42.97 24.84
CA GLY A 158 -5.95 44.22 25.53
C GLY A 158 -4.60 44.85 25.85
N ALA A 159 -4.53 46.18 25.77
CA ALA A 159 -3.95 47.07 26.77
C ALA A 159 -3.77 48.49 26.18
N MET A 160 -4.37 49.45 26.90
CA MET A 160 -4.05 50.88 27.00
C MET A 160 -4.39 51.80 25.82
#